data_AF-A0AAU0Y8H5-F1
#
_entry.id   AF-A0AAU0Y8H5-F1
#
_cell.length_a   1.000
_cell.length_b   1.000
_cell.length_c   1.000
_cell.angle_alpha   90.00
_cell.angle_beta   90.00
_cell.angle_gamma   90.00
#
_symmetry.space_group_name_H-M   'P 1'
#
loop_
_entity.id
_entity.type
_entity.pdbx_description
1 polymer ?
#
loop_
_entity_poly.entity_id
_entity_poly.type
_entity_poly.pdbx_seq_one_letter_code
_entity_poly.pdbx_strand_id
1 'polypeptide(L)'
;MRSLPVRRLTRAAGILSGALATLLYTTGPAAAAVTPGGLVSNSYSISGAPAEGLEKLAFPLKVISQPNDAGYYWAQQYYFKSGQVGYVGLQPRVDSGLAVFSVFGSGTSTTHPNCRTGADGGSGTSCSVTYPYVKGRWYQLEIIKTGTDNWTGYVVDTSTNTWTTIGSWNVSSSAGLLKPSGVGFVEYYKSVADCASIPYGQAVWGKPFVSPEPGSGTNTSAYTYGPCKVNASYSLSNGEVTMTSGG
;
A
#
# COMPACT_ATOMS: atom_id res chain seq x y z
N MET A 1 -5.54 -98.58 49.54
CA MET A 1 -4.17 -98.80 49.01
C MET A 1 -4.07 -98.02 47.71
N ARG A 2 -3.19 -97.05 47.45
CA ARG A 2 -1.92 -96.60 48.05
C ARG A 2 -1.69 -95.10 47.67
N SER A 3 -1.01 -94.39 48.58
CA SER A 3 -0.01 -93.31 48.41
C SER A 3 -0.24 -92.03 47.57
N LEU A 4 -0.20 -90.89 48.28
CA LEU A 4 0.20 -89.51 47.92
C LEU A 4 1.63 -89.44 47.27
N PRO A 5 2.05 -88.38 46.51
CA PRO A 5 2.35 -87.06 47.09
C PRO A 5 2.21 -85.77 46.23
N VAL A 6 2.25 -84.68 47.01
CA VAL A 6 2.36 -83.24 46.76
C VAL A 6 3.45 -82.83 45.75
N ARG A 7 3.19 -81.80 44.94
CA ARG A 7 4.23 -80.83 44.53
C ARG A 7 3.69 -79.42 44.27
N ARG A 8 4.56 -78.45 44.58
CA ARG A 8 4.36 -77.02 44.86
C ARG A 8 4.26 -76.12 43.63
N LEU A 9 3.63 -74.95 43.85
CA LEU A 9 3.91 -73.58 43.38
C LEU A 9 4.52 -73.38 41.98
N THR A 10 3.93 -72.45 41.19
CA THR A 10 4.52 -71.11 40.96
C THR A 10 3.56 -70.18 40.19
N ARG A 11 3.67 -68.89 40.53
CA ARG A 11 2.96 -67.74 39.95
C ARG A 11 3.40 -67.46 38.51
N ALA A 12 2.49 -66.98 37.67
CA ALA A 12 2.79 -65.94 36.69
C ALA A 12 1.50 -65.23 36.26
N ALA A 13 1.26 -64.04 36.81
CA ALA A 13 0.32 -63.07 36.25
C ALA A 13 1.04 -62.35 35.09
N GLY A 14 0.64 -62.63 33.86
CA GLY A 14 1.09 -61.91 32.68
C GLY A 14 0.17 -60.70 32.45
N ILE A 15 0.67 -59.51 32.77
CA ILE A 15 0.03 -58.23 32.49
C ILE A 15 0.19 -57.94 30.98
N LEU A 16 -0.92 -57.77 30.27
CA LEU A 16 -0.92 -57.20 28.92
C LEU A 16 -0.52 -55.72 29.00
N SER A 17 0.71 -55.41 28.59
CA SER A 17 1.14 -54.03 28.37
C SER A 17 0.71 -53.58 26.97
N GLY A 18 -0.41 -52.86 26.89
CA GLY A 18 -0.78 -52.09 25.70
C GLY A 18 0.10 -50.85 25.59
N ALA A 19 0.97 -50.80 24.59
CA ALA A 19 1.76 -49.61 24.28
C ALA A 19 0.84 -48.55 23.65
N LEU A 20 0.43 -47.57 24.45
CA LEU A 20 -0.26 -46.37 23.96
C LEU A 20 0.81 -45.41 23.44
N ALA A 21 1.01 -45.39 22.12
CA ALA A 21 1.84 -44.38 21.47
C ALA A 21 1.10 -43.03 21.52
N THR A 22 1.39 -42.20 22.52
CA THR A 22 0.96 -40.81 22.55
C THR A 22 1.68 -40.05 21.45
N LEU A 23 0.98 -39.78 20.34
CA LEU A 23 1.41 -38.84 19.32
C LEU A 23 1.45 -37.44 19.96
N LEU A 24 2.64 -36.99 20.34
CA LEU A 24 2.87 -35.60 20.74
C LEU A 24 2.73 -34.74 19.48
N TYR A 25 1.52 -34.22 19.23
CA TYR A 25 1.36 -33.10 18.32
C TYR A 25 2.06 -31.89 18.94
N THR A 26 3.30 -31.62 18.55
CA THR A 26 3.91 -30.33 18.82
C THR A 26 3.14 -29.31 17.98
N THR A 27 2.19 -28.61 18.59
CA THR A 27 1.69 -27.35 18.04
C THR A 27 2.89 -26.43 17.94
N GLY A 28 3.48 -26.32 16.75
CA GLY A 28 4.49 -25.31 16.48
C GLY A 28 3.92 -23.93 16.85
N PRO A 29 4.77 -22.97 17.24
CA PRO A 29 4.29 -21.63 17.56
C PRO A 29 3.46 -21.11 16.39
N ALA A 30 2.21 -20.73 16.67
CA ALA A 30 1.38 -20.04 15.69
C ALA A 30 2.15 -18.82 15.22
N ALA A 31 2.34 -18.66 13.91
CA ALA A 31 2.96 -17.47 13.36
C ALA A 31 2.17 -16.26 13.86
N ALA A 32 2.87 -15.31 14.51
CA ALA A 32 2.24 -14.10 14.98
C ALA A 32 1.78 -13.28 13.78
N ALA A 33 0.54 -12.78 13.83
CA ALA A 33 0.02 -11.93 12.76
C ALA A 33 0.95 -10.74 12.50
N VAL A 34 1.21 -10.47 11.22
CA VAL A 34 2.08 -9.39 10.76
C VAL A 34 1.24 -8.33 10.06
N THR A 35 1.59 -7.06 10.25
CA THR A 35 1.13 -5.98 9.38
C THR A 35 2.26 -5.70 8.38
N PRO A 36 2.09 -6.06 7.09
CA PRO A 36 3.15 -5.93 6.10
C PRO A 36 3.66 -4.50 5.95
N GLY A 37 2.78 -3.50 5.99
CA GLY A 37 3.14 -2.12 5.74
C GLY A 37 3.73 -1.96 4.34
N GLY A 38 4.80 -1.17 4.22
CA GLY A 38 5.50 -0.94 2.96
C GLY A 38 6.01 -2.22 2.29
N LEU A 39 5.95 -2.27 0.97
CA LEU A 39 6.30 -3.43 0.16
C LEU A 39 7.27 -3.08 -0.98
N VAL A 40 6.90 -2.12 -1.82
CA VAL A 40 7.76 -1.57 -2.89
C VAL A 40 7.75 -0.06 -2.81
N SER A 41 8.92 0.55 -2.94
CA SER A 41 9.09 1.99 -3.12
C SER A 41 9.68 2.25 -4.51
N ASN A 42 9.32 3.37 -5.12
CA ASN A 42 9.98 3.90 -6.32
C ASN A 42 10.45 5.33 -6.08
N SER A 43 11.47 5.77 -6.80
CA SER A 43 11.79 7.20 -6.93
C SER A 43 11.33 7.70 -8.29
N TYR A 44 10.94 8.97 -8.37
CA TYR A 44 10.62 9.62 -9.64
C TYR A 44 11.22 11.01 -9.74
N SER A 45 11.39 11.48 -10.98
CA SER A 45 11.76 12.87 -11.28
C SER A 45 11.08 13.40 -12.53
N ILE A 46 10.93 14.72 -12.61
CA ILE A 46 10.48 15.49 -13.78
C ILE A 46 11.69 16.24 -14.34
N SER A 47 11.99 16.03 -15.61
CA SER A 47 13.07 16.75 -16.30
C SER A 47 12.63 18.16 -16.72
N GLY A 48 13.57 19.11 -16.73
CA GLY A 48 13.29 20.48 -17.18
C GLY A 48 12.33 21.30 -16.30
N ALA A 49 12.09 20.86 -15.05
CA ALA A 49 11.22 21.57 -14.13
C ALA A 49 11.80 22.95 -13.75
N PRO A 50 10.94 23.98 -13.57
CA PRO A 50 11.38 25.29 -13.09
C PRO A 50 12.02 25.23 -11.70
N ALA A 51 12.95 26.16 -11.43
CA ALA A 51 13.72 26.17 -10.17
C ALA A 51 12.83 26.46 -8.94
N GLU A 52 11.80 27.28 -9.14
CA GLU A 52 10.74 27.62 -8.21
C GLU A 52 9.89 26.39 -7.80
N GLY A 53 9.78 25.40 -8.68
CA GLY A 53 9.01 24.17 -8.48
C GLY A 53 7.81 24.06 -9.42
N LEU A 54 6.92 23.11 -9.12
CA LEU A 54 5.78 22.75 -9.97
C LEU A 54 4.47 23.20 -9.33
N GLU A 55 3.61 23.85 -10.11
CA GLU A 55 2.22 24.14 -9.72
C GLU A 55 1.27 22.97 -10.03
N LYS A 56 1.73 22.02 -10.85
CA LYS A 56 0.95 20.86 -11.27
C LYS A 56 1.83 19.62 -11.31
N LEU A 57 1.28 18.49 -10.91
CA LEU A 57 1.94 17.19 -11.00
C LEU A 57 0.89 16.09 -11.19
N ALA A 58 1.11 15.24 -12.18
CA ALA A 58 0.22 14.15 -12.53
C ALA A 58 0.95 12.80 -12.45
N PHE A 59 0.29 11.81 -11.87
CA PHE A 59 0.77 10.43 -11.77
C PHE A 59 -0.18 9.46 -12.47
N PRO A 60 0.20 8.88 -13.62
CA PRO A 60 -0.58 7.84 -14.25
C PRO A 60 -0.57 6.55 -13.42
N LEU A 61 -1.74 6.03 -13.07
CA LEU A 61 -1.92 4.78 -12.36
C LEU A 61 -2.79 3.82 -13.17
N LYS A 62 -2.36 2.57 -13.27
CA LYS A 62 -3.17 1.46 -13.76
C LYS A 62 -3.08 0.30 -12.80
N VAL A 63 -4.17 0.02 -12.11
CA VAL A 63 -4.28 -1.15 -11.25
C VAL A 63 -4.60 -2.37 -12.11
N ILE A 64 -3.73 -3.36 -12.16
CA ILE A 64 -3.89 -4.57 -12.98
C ILE A 64 -4.72 -5.61 -12.24
N SER A 65 -4.33 -5.93 -11.01
CA SER A 65 -4.95 -6.96 -10.20
C SER A 65 -4.83 -6.61 -8.71
N GLN A 66 -5.76 -7.14 -7.93
CA GLN A 66 -5.87 -6.91 -6.50
C GLN A 66 -7.11 -7.62 -5.94
N PRO A 67 -7.18 -7.82 -4.61
CA PRO A 67 -8.36 -8.32 -3.93
C PRO A 67 -9.57 -7.41 -4.15
N ASN A 68 -10.77 -7.98 -4.04
CA ASN A 68 -12.00 -7.21 -3.86
C ASN A 68 -12.20 -6.89 -2.38
N ASP A 69 -11.21 -6.26 -1.74
CA ASP A 69 -11.21 -5.89 -0.32
C ASP A 69 -10.24 -4.71 -0.09
N ALA A 70 -10.40 -4.04 1.05
CA ALA A 70 -9.43 -3.12 1.60
C ALA A 70 -8.11 -3.85 1.92
N GLY A 71 -7.00 -3.11 1.90
CA GLY A 71 -5.69 -3.60 2.35
C GLY A 71 -4.54 -2.96 1.61
N TYR A 72 -4.67 -2.79 0.30
CA TYR A 72 -3.66 -2.11 -0.51
C TYR A 72 -3.80 -0.60 -0.47
N TYR A 73 -2.66 0.08 -0.54
CA TYR A 73 -2.60 1.48 -0.95
C TYR A 73 -1.51 1.66 -1.99
N TRP A 74 -1.92 2.06 -3.20
CA TRP A 74 -1.02 2.44 -4.29
C TRP A 74 -0.89 3.96 -4.28
N ALA A 75 0.28 4.50 -3.94
CA ALA A 75 0.44 5.94 -3.78
C ALA A 75 1.76 6.49 -4.33
N GLN A 76 1.74 7.77 -4.69
CA GLN A 76 2.93 8.58 -4.93
C GLN A 76 2.99 9.69 -3.87
N GLN A 77 4.14 9.83 -3.22
CA GLN A 77 4.44 10.97 -2.37
C GLN A 77 4.91 12.13 -3.21
N TYR A 78 4.49 13.32 -2.85
CA TYR A 78 5.00 14.57 -3.36
C TYR A 78 5.55 15.40 -2.21
N TYR A 79 6.43 16.33 -2.55
CA TYR A 79 7.09 17.17 -1.57
C TYR A 79 6.97 18.62 -1.98
N PHE A 80 6.74 19.49 -1.02
CA PHE A 80 6.90 20.92 -1.15
C PHE A 80 8.37 21.33 -1.04
N LYS A 81 8.73 22.52 -1.54
CA LYS A 81 10.08 23.08 -1.40
C LYS A 81 10.54 23.15 0.06
N SER A 82 9.63 23.44 0.99
CA SER A 82 9.87 23.41 2.44
C SER A 82 10.27 22.05 3.00
N GLY A 83 10.02 20.96 2.25
CA GLY A 83 10.16 19.58 2.74
C GLY A 83 8.87 18.98 3.29
N GLN A 84 7.80 19.77 3.41
CA GLN A 84 6.47 19.24 3.74
C GLN A 84 6.06 18.18 2.72
N VAL A 85 5.56 17.04 3.20
CA VAL A 85 5.23 15.87 2.37
C VAL A 85 3.73 15.68 2.27
N GLY A 86 3.29 15.12 1.17
CA GLY A 86 1.95 14.57 1.03
C GLY A 86 1.96 13.34 0.14
N TYR A 87 0.80 12.72 -0.03
CA TYR A 87 0.61 11.64 -0.99
C TYR A 87 -0.69 11.80 -1.76
N VAL A 88 -0.72 11.20 -2.95
CA VAL A 88 -1.94 10.96 -3.70
C VAL A 88 -1.95 9.50 -4.15
N GLY A 89 -3.10 8.85 -4.09
CA GLY A 89 -3.16 7.43 -4.40
C GLY A 89 -4.57 6.86 -4.44
N LEU A 90 -4.63 5.54 -4.61
CA LEU A 90 -5.86 4.76 -4.66
C LEU A 90 -5.77 3.57 -3.70
N GLN A 91 -6.75 3.45 -2.81
CA GLN A 91 -6.92 2.31 -1.94
C GLN A 91 -8.10 1.48 -2.44
N PRO A 92 -7.89 0.22 -2.83
CA PRO A 92 -9.00 -0.57 -3.33
C PRO A 92 -10.00 -0.98 -2.25
N ARG A 93 -11.26 -1.21 -2.64
CA ARG A 93 -12.37 -1.61 -1.78
C ARG A 93 -13.24 -2.65 -2.49
N VAL A 94 -14.21 -3.20 -1.76
CA VAL A 94 -15.29 -3.99 -2.36
C VAL A 94 -16.04 -3.10 -3.35
N ASP A 95 -16.12 -3.53 -4.60
CA ASP A 95 -16.88 -2.92 -5.71
C ASP A 95 -16.54 -1.44 -6.03
N SER A 96 -15.44 -0.92 -5.48
CA SER A 96 -15.01 0.47 -5.63
C SER A 96 -13.54 0.66 -5.22
N GLY A 97 -13.07 1.90 -5.24
CA GLY A 97 -11.84 2.31 -4.57
C GLY A 97 -12.07 3.57 -3.74
N LEU A 98 -11.07 3.94 -2.95
CA LEU A 98 -10.99 5.20 -2.23
C LEU A 98 -9.78 5.94 -2.78
N ALA A 99 -10.02 7.01 -3.54
CA ALA A 99 -8.95 7.91 -3.95
C ALA A 99 -8.61 8.82 -2.78
N VAL A 100 -7.34 9.00 -2.49
CA VAL A 100 -6.86 9.71 -1.30
C VAL A 100 -5.86 10.79 -1.72
N PHE A 101 -5.95 11.95 -1.08
CA PHE A 101 -5.04 13.07 -1.25
C PHE A 101 -4.78 13.72 0.11
N SER A 102 -3.55 13.64 0.60
CA SER A 102 -3.21 14.10 1.95
C SER A 102 -1.93 14.91 1.97
N VAL A 103 -1.85 15.88 2.87
CA VAL A 103 -0.63 16.61 3.23
C VAL A 103 -0.36 16.48 4.73
N PHE A 104 0.89 16.30 5.10
CA PHE A 104 1.32 16.15 6.49
C PHE A 104 1.86 17.46 7.05
N GLY A 105 1.84 17.59 8.36
CA GLY A 105 2.40 18.73 9.08
C GLY A 105 1.37 19.80 9.45
N SER A 106 1.83 20.77 10.23
CA SER A 106 1.04 21.92 10.66
C SER A 106 0.82 22.94 9.52
N GLY A 107 -0.01 23.95 9.78
CA GLY A 107 -0.29 25.00 8.80
C GLY A 107 -1.11 24.53 7.59
N THR A 108 -1.81 23.41 7.72
CA THR A 108 -2.76 22.90 6.73
C THR A 108 -4.18 23.20 7.16
N SER A 109 -5.06 23.50 6.21
CA SER A 109 -6.47 23.76 6.48
C SER A 109 -7.35 23.38 5.30
N THR A 110 -8.62 23.13 5.54
CA THR A 110 -9.57 22.80 4.48
C THR A 110 -10.98 23.23 4.86
N THR A 111 -11.78 23.54 3.84
CA THR A 111 -13.23 23.70 3.92
C THR A 111 -13.95 22.71 3.00
N HIS A 112 -13.19 21.84 2.32
CA HIS A 112 -13.75 20.92 1.34
C HIS A 112 -14.40 19.72 2.05
N PRO A 113 -15.64 19.33 1.70
CA PRO A 113 -16.41 18.33 2.46
C PRO A 113 -15.78 16.92 2.46
N ASN A 114 -15.00 16.58 1.44
CA ASN A 114 -14.27 15.31 1.37
C ASN A 114 -13.03 15.26 2.28
N CYS A 115 -12.71 16.36 2.97
CA CYS A 115 -11.46 16.52 3.71
C CYS A 115 -11.70 16.65 5.20
N ARG A 116 -10.70 16.22 5.97
CA ARG A 116 -10.66 16.35 7.43
C ARG A 116 -9.28 16.78 7.90
N THR A 117 -9.25 17.42 9.07
CA THR A 117 -8.00 17.68 9.77
C THR A 117 -7.36 16.36 10.21
N GLY A 118 -6.04 16.31 10.08
CA GLY A 118 -5.19 15.15 10.37
C GLY A 118 -4.86 14.31 9.14
N ALA A 119 -3.68 13.70 9.16
CA ALA A 119 -3.21 12.72 8.17
C ALA A 119 -2.53 11.56 8.91
N ASP A 120 -3.01 10.33 8.69
CA ASP A 120 -2.56 9.09 9.36
C ASP A 120 -2.43 9.20 10.89
N GLY A 121 -3.40 9.87 11.51
CA GLY A 121 -3.45 10.09 12.97
C GLY A 121 -2.53 11.20 13.47
N GLY A 122 -1.71 11.80 12.61
CA GLY A 122 -0.85 12.95 12.93
C GLY A 122 -1.39 14.28 12.40
N SER A 123 -0.59 15.34 12.56
CA SER A 123 -0.90 16.66 12.01
C SER A 123 -0.93 16.62 10.49
N GLY A 124 -1.90 17.28 9.88
CA GLY A 124 -2.03 17.33 8.43
C GLY A 124 -3.46 17.62 8.02
N THR A 125 -3.75 17.39 6.75
CA THR A 125 -5.10 17.36 6.19
C THR A 125 -5.19 16.21 5.21
N SER A 126 -6.26 15.44 5.28
CA SER A 126 -6.50 14.30 4.41
C SER A 126 -7.87 14.38 3.76
N CYS A 127 -7.91 14.16 2.46
CA CYS A 127 -9.12 14.10 1.67
C CYS A 127 -9.30 12.72 1.05
N SER A 128 -10.55 12.29 0.91
CA SER A 128 -10.83 11.05 0.18
C SER A 128 -12.20 11.06 -0.48
N VAL A 129 -12.31 10.39 -1.61
CA VAL A 129 -13.58 10.17 -2.32
C VAL A 129 -13.69 8.72 -2.76
N THR A 130 -14.88 8.14 -2.63
CA THR A 130 -15.19 6.85 -3.25
C THR A 130 -15.12 7.00 -4.76
N TYR A 131 -14.36 6.14 -5.41
CA TYR A 131 -14.09 6.22 -6.84
C TYR A 131 -14.28 4.86 -7.52
N PRO A 132 -15.22 4.72 -8.47
CA PRO A 132 -15.54 3.44 -9.11
C PRO A 132 -14.56 3.13 -10.26
N TYR A 133 -13.29 2.91 -9.92
CA TYR A 133 -12.28 2.60 -10.93
C TYR A 133 -12.46 1.19 -11.53
N VAL A 134 -11.91 1.02 -12.73
CA VAL A 134 -11.92 -0.23 -13.49
C VAL A 134 -10.50 -0.78 -13.56
N LYS A 135 -10.30 -2.04 -13.17
CA LYS A 135 -9.00 -2.72 -13.29
C LYS A 135 -8.55 -2.74 -14.76
N GLY A 136 -7.24 -2.58 -14.98
CA GLY A 136 -6.63 -2.49 -16.31
C GLY A 136 -6.79 -1.13 -17.01
N ARG A 137 -7.58 -0.21 -16.45
CA ARG A 137 -7.76 1.15 -17.00
C ARG A 137 -6.73 2.13 -16.42
N TRP A 138 -6.30 3.06 -17.25
CA TRP A 138 -5.45 4.18 -16.84
C TRP A 138 -6.28 5.29 -16.21
N TYR A 139 -5.75 5.80 -15.10
CA TYR A 139 -6.21 7.00 -14.43
C TYR A 139 -5.03 7.93 -14.23
N GLN A 140 -5.28 9.24 -14.18
CA GLN A 140 -4.26 10.21 -13.75
C GLN A 140 -4.67 10.76 -12.40
N LEU A 141 -3.76 10.67 -11.43
CA LEU A 141 -3.89 11.35 -10.16
C LEU A 141 -3.20 12.70 -10.27
N GLU A 142 -3.98 13.77 -10.32
CA GLU A 142 -3.46 15.12 -10.50
C GLU A 142 -3.48 15.93 -9.22
N ILE A 143 -2.44 16.73 -9.03
CA ILE A 143 -2.30 17.71 -7.95
C ILE A 143 -2.11 19.06 -8.62
N ILE A 144 -3.01 20.00 -8.36
CA ILE A 144 -3.03 21.31 -9.01
C ILE A 144 -3.12 22.41 -7.96
N LYS A 145 -2.23 23.40 -8.07
CA LYS A 145 -2.34 24.66 -7.34
C LYS A 145 -3.49 25.49 -7.92
N THR A 146 -4.54 25.70 -7.13
CA THR A 146 -5.79 26.36 -7.54
C THR A 146 -5.97 27.75 -6.94
N GLY A 147 -5.05 28.19 -6.08
CA GLY A 147 -4.99 29.54 -5.52
C GLY A 147 -3.58 29.88 -5.04
N THR A 148 -3.42 30.94 -4.24
CA THR A 148 -2.11 31.30 -3.68
C THR A 148 -1.52 30.16 -2.84
N ASP A 149 -2.33 29.62 -1.94
CA ASP A 149 -1.95 28.61 -0.95
C ASP A 149 -2.76 27.31 -1.08
N ASN A 150 -3.68 27.27 -2.05
CA ASN A 150 -4.67 26.21 -2.20
C ASN A 150 -4.23 25.17 -3.24
N TRP A 151 -4.40 23.89 -2.90
CA TRP A 151 -4.06 22.74 -3.72
C TRP A 151 -5.24 21.78 -3.78
N THR A 152 -5.54 21.29 -4.98
CA THR A 152 -6.65 20.38 -5.23
C THR A 152 -6.14 19.10 -5.89
N GLY A 153 -6.59 17.96 -5.35
CA GLY A 153 -6.31 16.63 -5.87
C GLY A 153 -7.46 16.11 -6.71
N TYR A 154 -7.14 15.46 -7.83
CA TYR A 154 -8.11 14.89 -8.77
C TYR A 154 -7.78 13.46 -9.15
N VAL A 155 -8.81 12.69 -9.50
CA VAL A 155 -8.69 11.50 -10.35
C VAL A 155 -9.28 11.83 -11.71
N VAL A 156 -8.53 11.55 -12.78
CA VAL A 156 -8.97 11.72 -14.17
C VAL A 156 -9.05 10.35 -14.83
N ASP A 157 -10.24 9.96 -15.30
CA ASP A 157 -10.40 8.77 -16.14
C ASP A 157 -9.99 9.12 -17.57
N THR A 158 -8.87 8.59 -18.05
CA THR A 158 -8.31 8.95 -19.37
C THR A 158 -9.11 8.36 -20.53
N SER A 159 -10.01 7.40 -20.27
CA SER A 159 -10.87 6.82 -21.31
C SER A 159 -12.12 7.65 -21.57
N THR A 160 -12.56 8.43 -20.58
CA THR A 160 -13.75 9.28 -20.67
C THR A 160 -13.45 10.77 -20.56
N ASN A 161 -12.21 11.13 -20.20
CA ASN A 161 -11.80 12.48 -19.80
C ASN A 161 -12.64 13.06 -18.64
N THR A 162 -13.17 12.20 -17.78
CA THR A 162 -13.97 12.62 -16.62
C THR A 162 -13.05 12.95 -15.46
N TRP A 163 -13.20 14.16 -14.91
CA TRP A 163 -12.49 14.63 -13.72
C TRP A 163 -13.34 14.40 -12.48
N THR A 164 -12.75 13.86 -11.43
CA THR A 164 -13.36 13.72 -10.10
C THR A 164 -12.46 14.37 -9.06
N THR A 165 -12.96 15.36 -8.35
CA THR A 165 -12.23 16.00 -7.25
C THR A 165 -12.13 15.06 -6.05
N ILE A 166 -10.91 14.76 -5.61
CA ILE A 166 -10.65 14.03 -4.37
C ILE A 166 -10.90 14.98 -3.19
N GLY A 167 -10.32 16.17 -3.25
CA GLY A 167 -10.53 17.24 -2.29
C GLY A 167 -9.52 18.37 -2.44
N SER A 168 -9.65 19.38 -1.60
CA SER A 168 -8.83 20.59 -1.64
C SER A 168 -8.42 21.03 -0.24
N TRP A 169 -7.19 21.51 -0.08
CA TRP A 169 -6.67 22.05 1.17
C TRP A 169 -5.67 23.17 0.89
N ASN A 170 -5.41 23.96 1.92
CA ASN A 170 -4.38 24.98 1.93
C ASN A 170 -3.16 24.49 2.70
N VAL A 171 -1.98 24.98 2.29
CA VAL A 171 -0.74 24.94 3.07
C VAL A 171 -0.28 26.37 3.34
N SER A 172 0.58 26.58 4.33
CA SER A 172 1.28 27.85 4.49
C SER A 172 1.99 28.23 3.19
N SER A 173 1.96 29.52 2.82
CA SER A 173 2.71 30.05 1.67
C SER A 173 4.22 29.75 1.74
N SER A 174 4.76 29.59 2.95
CA SER A 174 6.14 29.17 3.19
C SER A 174 6.45 27.73 2.73
N ALA A 175 5.44 26.92 2.38
CA ALA A 175 5.65 25.60 1.80
C ALA A 175 6.34 25.68 0.43
N GLY A 176 6.06 26.74 -0.34
CA GLY A 176 6.50 26.89 -1.73
C GLY A 176 5.73 25.97 -2.70
N LEU A 177 6.29 25.74 -3.88
CA LEU A 177 5.73 24.85 -4.90
C LEU A 177 6.15 23.39 -4.69
N LEU A 178 5.65 22.48 -5.54
CA LEU A 178 6.06 21.08 -5.49
C LEU A 178 7.49 20.91 -6.02
N LYS A 179 8.26 20.02 -5.39
CA LYS A 179 9.54 19.54 -5.90
C LYS A 179 9.31 18.66 -7.12
N PRO A 180 10.21 18.72 -8.13
CA PRO A 180 10.10 17.91 -9.34
C PRO A 180 10.59 16.47 -9.14
N SER A 181 10.61 15.97 -7.91
CA SER A 181 11.06 14.63 -7.57
C SER A 181 10.43 14.18 -6.27
N GLY A 182 10.22 12.88 -6.15
CA GLY A 182 9.67 12.29 -4.95
C GLY A 182 9.80 10.77 -4.98
N VAL A 183 9.02 10.12 -4.13
CA VAL A 183 8.98 8.67 -4.03
C VAL A 183 7.54 8.19 -4.07
N GLY A 184 7.31 6.99 -4.58
CA GLY A 184 6.03 6.30 -4.43
C GLY A 184 6.18 5.07 -3.58
N PHE A 185 5.04 4.51 -3.21
CA PHE A 185 4.99 3.29 -2.43
C PHE A 185 3.74 2.47 -2.76
N VAL A 186 3.87 1.17 -2.56
CA VAL A 186 2.74 0.30 -2.23
C VAL A 186 2.92 -0.21 -0.81
N GLU A 187 1.83 -0.20 -0.06
CA GLU A 187 1.73 -0.89 1.22
C GLU A 187 0.51 -1.81 1.28
N TYR A 188 0.60 -2.79 2.17
CA TYR A 188 -0.55 -3.56 2.65
C TYR A 188 -0.75 -3.31 4.14
N TYR A 189 -1.80 -2.55 4.50
CA TYR A 189 -1.99 -2.00 5.84
C TYR A 189 -2.85 -2.88 6.77
N LYS A 190 -3.46 -3.96 6.27
CA LYS A 190 -4.20 -4.92 7.11
C LYS A 190 -3.25 -5.97 7.68
N SER A 191 -3.56 -6.46 8.87
CA SER A 191 -2.86 -7.62 9.44
C SER A 191 -3.20 -8.90 8.67
N VAL A 192 -2.19 -9.74 8.49
CA VAL A 192 -2.27 -11.07 7.85
C VAL A 192 -1.62 -12.11 8.77
N ALA A 193 -1.92 -13.39 8.57
CA ALA A 193 -1.35 -14.47 9.39
C ALA A 193 0.18 -14.51 9.28
N ASP A 194 0.70 -14.37 8.06
CA ASP A 194 2.13 -14.28 7.73
C ASP A 194 2.33 -13.54 6.40
N CYS A 195 3.57 -13.25 6.04
CA CYS A 195 3.89 -12.52 4.80
C CYS A 195 3.50 -13.28 3.52
N ALA A 196 3.41 -14.61 3.55
CA ALA A 196 2.94 -15.41 2.41
C ALA A 196 1.41 -15.27 2.21
N SER A 197 0.70 -14.88 3.25
CA SER A 197 -0.74 -14.64 3.24
C SER A 197 -1.15 -13.27 2.71
N ILE A 198 -0.20 -12.45 2.21
CA ILE A 198 -0.52 -11.19 1.54
C ILE A 198 -1.26 -11.53 0.24
N PRO A 199 -2.50 -11.07 0.06
CA PRO A 199 -3.24 -11.32 -1.16
C PRO A 199 -2.53 -10.72 -2.38
N TYR A 200 -2.57 -11.37 -3.54
CA TYR A 200 -1.94 -10.86 -4.75
C TYR A 200 -2.48 -9.48 -5.18
N GLY A 201 -1.57 -8.56 -5.48
CA GLY A 201 -1.85 -7.23 -6.03
C GLY A 201 -0.77 -6.77 -6.99
N GLN A 202 -1.18 -6.09 -8.07
CA GLN A 202 -0.28 -5.53 -9.07
C GLN A 202 -0.83 -4.22 -9.62
N ALA A 203 0.03 -3.19 -9.68
CA ALA A 203 -0.26 -1.92 -10.33
C ALA A 203 0.96 -1.41 -11.11
N VAL A 204 0.69 -0.57 -12.10
CA VAL A 204 1.69 0.14 -12.90
C VAL A 204 1.55 1.63 -12.66
N TRP A 205 2.66 2.27 -12.31
CA TRP A 205 2.80 3.71 -12.37
C TRP A 205 3.50 4.08 -13.68
N GLY A 206 2.81 4.90 -14.48
CA GLY A 206 3.40 5.47 -15.69
C GLY A 206 4.43 6.55 -15.35
N LYS A 207 4.95 7.19 -16.40
CA LYS A 207 5.81 8.37 -16.26
C LYS A 207 5.02 9.52 -15.62
N PRO A 208 5.46 10.08 -14.48
CA PRO A 208 4.84 11.30 -13.98
C PRO A 208 5.09 12.47 -14.93
N PHE A 209 4.23 13.47 -14.89
CA PHE A 209 4.33 14.60 -15.81
C PHE A 209 3.70 15.88 -15.25
N VAL A 210 3.94 16.98 -15.94
CA VAL A 210 3.35 18.29 -15.64
C VAL A 210 2.25 18.53 -16.65
N SER A 211 0.99 18.48 -16.19
CA SER A 211 -0.18 18.68 -17.03
C SER A 211 -0.16 20.04 -17.75
N PRO A 212 -0.51 20.12 -19.05
CA PRO A 212 -1.11 19.06 -19.87
C PRO A 212 -0.12 18.14 -20.61
N GLU A 213 1.19 18.37 -20.51
CA GLU A 213 2.20 17.70 -21.35
C GLU A 213 2.63 16.35 -20.74
N PRO A 214 2.21 15.20 -21.31
CA PRO A 214 2.54 13.89 -20.75
C PRO A 214 4.01 13.52 -20.96
N GLY A 215 4.54 12.68 -20.04
CA GLY A 215 5.81 11.98 -20.24
C GLY A 215 7.11 12.76 -20.00
N SER A 216 7.05 13.94 -19.36
CA SER A 216 8.24 14.74 -18.99
C SER A 216 9.05 14.18 -17.82
N GLY A 217 8.51 13.20 -17.10
CA GLY A 217 9.18 12.53 -15.99
C GLY A 217 9.51 11.07 -16.23
N THR A 218 10.16 10.47 -15.23
CA THR A 218 10.52 9.06 -15.21
C THR A 218 10.50 8.52 -13.78
N ASN A 219 10.12 7.25 -13.63
CA ASN A 219 10.49 6.47 -12.46
C ASN A 219 11.97 6.10 -12.60
N THR A 220 12.81 6.55 -11.65
CA THR A 220 14.28 6.49 -11.74
C THR A 220 14.86 5.26 -11.05
N SER A 221 14.21 4.77 -10.01
CA SER A 221 14.64 3.59 -9.25
C SER A 221 13.45 2.99 -8.52
N ALA A 222 13.60 1.74 -8.06
CA ALA A 222 12.63 1.06 -7.22
C ALA A 222 13.35 0.01 -6.38
N TYR A 223 12.77 -0.32 -5.22
CA TYR A 223 13.29 -1.34 -4.32
C TYR A 223 12.17 -1.87 -3.43
N THR A 224 12.31 -3.11 -2.98
CA THR A 224 11.40 -3.72 -2.00
C THR A 224 11.82 -3.35 -0.57
N TYR A 225 10.87 -3.08 0.31
CA TYR A 225 11.14 -2.71 1.71
C TYR A 225 10.03 -3.20 2.64
N GLY A 226 10.20 -3.01 3.95
CA GLY A 226 9.25 -3.48 4.97
C GLY A 226 9.46 -4.94 5.39
N PRO A 227 8.70 -5.39 6.42
CA PRO A 227 8.82 -6.73 7.00
C PRO A 227 8.53 -7.86 6.01
N CYS A 228 7.62 -7.64 5.05
CA CYS A 228 7.21 -8.64 4.07
C CYS A 228 7.77 -8.40 2.66
N LYS A 229 8.89 -7.70 2.55
CA LYS A 229 9.52 -7.34 1.27
C LYS A 229 9.85 -8.53 0.35
N VAL A 230 10.04 -9.72 0.93
CA VAL A 230 10.34 -10.96 0.19
C VAL A 230 9.15 -11.45 -0.63
N ASN A 231 7.92 -11.01 -0.30
CA ASN A 231 6.69 -11.29 -1.03
C ASN A 231 6.31 -10.12 -1.96
N ALA A 232 7.27 -9.28 -2.32
CA ALA A 232 7.08 -8.17 -3.24
C ALA A 232 8.15 -8.17 -4.33
N SER A 233 7.80 -7.62 -5.49
CA SER A 233 8.72 -7.46 -6.60
C SER A 233 8.36 -6.23 -7.42
N TYR A 234 9.29 -5.79 -8.26
CA TYR A 234 9.10 -4.66 -9.14
C TYR A 234 9.82 -4.86 -10.46
N SER A 235 9.36 -4.14 -11.48
CA SER A 235 10.09 -4.00 -12.74
C SER A 235 10.06 -2.55 -13.19
N LEU A 236 11.23 -2.02 -13.57
CA LEU A 236 11.36 -0.72 -14.22
C LEU A 236 11.59 -0.93 -15.72
N SER A 237 10.77 -0.29 -16.54
CA SER A 237 10.93 -0.34 -17.99
C SER A 237 10.39 0.94 -18.60
N ASN A 238 11.14 1.55 -19.52
CA ASN A 238 10.74 2.75 -20.24
C ASN A 238 10.24 3.89 -19.32
N GLY A 239 10.79 4.03 -18.12
CA GLY A 239 10.40 5.06 -17.14
C GLY A 239 9.09 4.80 -16.39
N GLU A 240 8.48 3.63 -16.58
CA GLU A 240 7.35 3.12 -15.79
C GLU A 240 7.84 2.17 -14.70
N VAL A 241 7.08 2.03 -13.63
CA VAL A 241 7.31 1.02 -12.58
C VAL A 241 6.07 0.14 -12.41
N THR A 242 6.25 -1.16 -12.58
CA THR A 242 5.26 -2.16 -12.17
C THR A 242 5.62 -2.63 -10.77
N MET A 243 4.67 -2.60 -9.85
CA MET A 243 4.81 -3.09 -8.48
C MET A 243 3.89 -4.29 -8.30
N THR A 244 4.46 -5.41 -7.83
CA THR A 244 3.71 -6.64 -7.54
C THR A 244 3.93 -7.02 -6.08
N SER A 245 2.90 -7.53 -5.42
CA SER A 245 2.96 -7.95 -4.02
C SER A 245 2.01 -9.10 -3.76
N GLY A 246 2.35 -9.97 -2.83
CA GLY A 246 1.55 -11.14 -2.48
C GLY A 246 1.49 -12.20 -3.59
N GLY A 247 0.85 -13.32 -3.26
CA GLY A 247 0.75 -14.51 -4.13
C GLY A 247 1.67 -15.65 -3.72
#